data_AF-A0A412FBD7-F1
#
_entry.id   AF-A0A412FBD7-F1
#
_cell.length_a   1.000
_cell.length_b   1.000
_cell.length_c   1.000
_cell.angle_alpha   90.00
_cell.angle_beta   90.00
_cell.angle_gamma   90.00
#
_symmetry.space_group_name_H-M   'P 1'
#
loop_
_entity.id
_entity.type
_entity.pdbx_description
1 polymer ?
#
loop_
_entity_poly.entity_id
_entity_poly.type
_entity_poly.pdbx_seq_one_letter_code
_entity_poly.pdbx_strand_id
1 'polypeptide(L)' 'MKRIKLTPILLIFPISIIAFIVNIRRHWTAFSFYFIIGFILIMIFVLLVDRFSIPCYKLKTIWIIEIVLIILTLILYKGC' A
#
# COMPACT_ATOMS: atom_id res chain seq x y z
N MET A 1 21.82 13.07 -8.10
CA MET A 1 20.89 12.45 -7.13
C MET A 1 19.46 12.70 -7.58
N LYS A 2 18.74 11.67 -8.05
CA LYS A 2 17.30 11.81 -8.37
C LYS A 2 16.57 12.07 -7.05
N ARG A 3 15.92 13.23 -6.89
CA ARG A 3 15.08 13.51 -5.70
C ARG A 3 13.99 12.44 -5.65
N ILE A 4 14.06 11.55 -4.67
CA ILE A 4 12.98 10.61 -4.39
C ILE A 4 11.80 11.47 -3.94
N LYS A 5 10.79 11.54 -4.80
CA LYS A 5 9.52 12.19 -4.49
C LYS A 5 8.79 11.27 -3.50
N LEU A 6 8.80 11.64 -2.22
CA LEU A 6 8.14 10.87 -1.17
C LEU A 6 6.62 10.88 -1.44
N THR A 7 6.07 9.73 -1.86
CA THR A 7 4.63 9.52 -1.99
C THR A 7 4.07 8.88 -0.72
N PRO A 8 2.81 9.16 -0.34
CA PRO A 8 2.17 8.55 0.82
C PRO A 8 2.11 7.02 0.72
N ILE A 9 1.95 6.45 -0.48
CA ILE A 9 2.08 5.01 -0.75
C ILE A 9 3.43 4.49 -0.28
N LEU A 10 4.53 5.20 -0.56
CA LEU A 10 5.88 4.80 -0.15
C LEU A 10 6.03 4.80 1.39
N LEU A 11 5.26 5.65 2.07
CA LEU A 11 5.20 5.74 3.55
C LEU A 11 4.34 4.63 4.16
N ILE A 12 3.23 4.27 3.51
CA ILE A 12 2.32 3.20 3.92
C ILE A 12 2.94 1.82 3.65
N PHE A 13 3.79 1.72 2.64
CA PHE A 13 4.47 0.49 2.24
C PHE A 13 5.16 -0.26 3.39
N PRO A 14 6.07 0.37 4.17
CA PRO A 14 6.71 -0.29 5.31
C PRO A 14 5.71 -0.64 6.43
N ILE A 15 4.69 0.19 6.65
CA ILE A 15 3.65 -0.05 7.68
C ILE A 15 2.84 -1.30 7.34
N SER A 16 2.43 -1.45 6.08
CA SER A 16 1.69 -2.62 5.57
C SER A 16 2.51 -3.90 5.69
N ILE A 17 3.82 -3.85 5.38
CA ILE A 17 4.72 -4.99 5.53
C ILE A 17 4.83 -5.41 7.01
N ILE A 18 5.02 -4.45 7.91
CA ILE A 18 5.11 -4.73 9.36
C ILE A 18 3.81 -5.36 9.87
N ALA A 19 2.65 -4.79 9.52
CA ALA A 19 1.35 -5.32 9.90
C ALA A 19 1.13 -6.75 9.38
N PHE A 20 1.52 -7.01 8.13
CA PHE A 20 1.41 -8.33 7.51
C PHE A 20 2.31 -9.37 8.20
N ILE A 21 3.56 -9.03 8.51
CA ILE A 21 4.50 -9.91 9.22
C ILE A 21 3.98 -10.23 10.63
N VAL A 22 3.48 -9.23 11.37
CA VAL A 22 2.91 -9.44 12.70
C VAL A 22 1.69 -10.36 12.64
N ASN A 23 0.83 -10.19 11.64
CA ASN A 23 -0.36 -11.03 11.45
C ASN A 23 0.00 -12.48 11.11
N ILE A 24 0.95 -12.70 10.18
CA ILE A 24 1.40 -14.04 9.80
C ILE A 24 2.10 -14.77 10.94
N ARG A 25 2.95 -14.07 11.72
CA ARG A 25 3.60 -14.69 12.90
C ARG A 25 2.61 -15.22 13.92
N ARG A 26 1.42 -14.63 14.00
CA ARG A 26 0.37 -15.03 14.95
C ARG A 26 -0.41 -16.27 14.51
N HIS A 27 -0.50 -16.53 13.20
CA HIS A 27 -1.30 -17.60 12.59
C HIS A 27 -0.53 -18.38 11.52
N TRP A 28 0.66 -18.88 11.88
CA TRP A 28 1.50 -19.60 10.93
C TRP A 28 0.91 -20.98 10.59
N THR A 29 0.51 -21.16 9.33
CA THR A 29 -0.02 -22.42 8.79
C THR A 29 0.55 -22.65 7.39
N ALA A 30 0.51 -23.87 6.86
CA ALA A 30 0.93 -24.14 5.49
C ALA A 30 0.16 -23.31 4.45
N PHE A 31 -1.07 -22.88 4.79
CA PHE A 31 -1.90 -21.98 3.99
C PHE A 31 -1.36 -20.55 3.89
N SER A 32 -0.50 -20.13 4.83
CA SER A 32 0.12 -18.79 4.85
C SER A 32 0.99 -18.50 3.63
N PHE A 33 1.48 -19.52 2.92
CA PHE A 33 2.27 -19.34 1.68
C PHE A 33 1.48 -18.64 0.58
N TYR A 34 0.21 -19.01 0.37
CA TYR A 34 -0.65 -18.37 -0.63
C TYR A 34 -0.90 -16.89 -0.29
N PHE A 35 -1.08 -16.58 0.99
CA PHE A 35 -1.22 -15.20 1.45
C PHE A 35 0.05 -14.38 1.26
N ILE A 36 1.24 -14.97 1.49
CA ILE A 36 2.53 -14.29 1.25
C ILE A 36 2.67 -13.95 -0.23
N ILE A 37 2.39 -14.91 -1.12
CA ILE A 37 2.47 -14.70 -2.57
C ILE A 37 1.46 -13.62 -3.01
N GLY A 38 0.22 -13.68 -2.52
CA GLY A 38 -0.80 -12.68 -2.80
C GLY A 38 -0.42 -11.28 -2.32
N PHE A 39 0.15 -11.17 -1.12
CA PHE A 39 0.64 -9.89 -0.58
C PHE A 39 1.78 -9.30 -1.42
N ILE A 40 2.73 -10.13 -1.85
CA ILE A 40 3.83 -9.71 -2.73
C ILE A 40 3.26 -9.20 -4.08
N LEU A 41 2.30 -9.90 -4.67
CA LEU A 41 1.67 -9.48 -5.92
C LEU A 41 0.95 -8.13 -5.79
N ILE A 42 0.18 -7.94 -4.71
CA ILE A 42 -0.50 -6.66 -4.42
C ILE A 42 0.52 -5.55 -4.22
N MET A 43 1.59 -5.78 -3.47
CA MET A 43 2.67 -4.81 -3.26
C MET A 43 3.33 -4.40 -4.58
N ILE A 44 3.63 -5.35 -5.46
CA ILE A 44 4.19 -5.08 -6.79
C ILE A 44 3.22 -4.24 -7.62
N PHE A 45 1.92 -4.56 -7.59
CA PHE A 45 0.91 -3.80 -8.31
C PHE A 45 0.81 -2.35 -7.82
N VAL A 46 0.78 -2.14 -6.50
CA VAL A 46 0.76 -0.80 -5.89
C VAL A 46 2.00 0.00 -6.27
N LEU A 47 3.20 -0.62 -6.26
CA LEU A 47 4.43 0.02 -6.69
C LEU A 47 4.41 0.40 -8.18
N LEU A 48 3.83 -0.44 -9.04
CA LEU A 48 3.65 -0.11 -10.45
C LEU A 48 2.75 1.12 -10.62
N VAL A 49 1.59 1.13 -9.96
CA VAL A 49 0.64 2.26 -10.01
C VAL A 49 1.29 3.56 -9.51
N ASP A 50 2.05 3.50 -8.41
CA ASP A 50 2.80 4.64 -7.89
C ASP A 50 3.84 5.15 -8.91
N ARG A 51 4.62 4.24 -9.50
CA ARG A 51 5.66 4.59 -10.48
C ARG A 51 5.09 5.15 -11.78
N PHE A 52 3.90 4.72 -12.20
CA PHE A 52 3.16 5.31 -13.33
C PHE A 52 2.53 6.66 -12.99
N SER A 53 2.09 6.86 -11.75
CA SER A 53 1.41 8.09 -11.31
C SER A 53 2.37 9.26 -11.08
N ILE A 54 3.60 8.99 -10.59
CA ILE A 54 4.63 10.01 -10.32
C ILE A 54 5.00 10.91 -11.53
N PRO A 55 5.19 10.38 -12.75
CA PRO A 55 5.46 11.21 -13.93
C PRO A 55 4.21 11.90 -14.50
N CYS A 56 3.03 11.30 -14.35
CA CYS A 56 1.78 11.81 -14.94
C CYS A 56 1.12 12.93 -14.12
N TYR A 57 1.31 12.97 -12.80
CA TYR A 57 0.60 13.89 -11.91
C TYR A 57 1.53 14.74 -11.05
N LYS A 58 1.11 15.98 -10.74
CA LYS A 58 1.79 16.81 -9.75
C LYS A 58 1.71 16.13 -8.38
N LEU A 59 2.81 16.16 -7.62
CA LEU A 59 2.92 15.50 -6.30
C LEU A 59 1.76 15.87 -5.35
N LYS A 60 1.32 17.14 -5.37
CA LYS A 60 0.17 17.62 -4.57
C LYS A 60 -1.13 16.89 -4.91
N THR A 61 -1.36 16.57 -6.17
CA THR A 61 -2.59 15.91 -6.65
C THR A 61 -2.59 14.44 -6.22
N ILE A 62 -1.44 13.76 -6.31
CA ILE A 62 -1.27 12.37 -5.85
C ILE A 62 -1.58 12.25 -4.36
N TRP A 63 -1.05 13.16 -3.55
CA TRP A 63 -1.32 13.23 -2.10
C TRP A 63 -2.81 13.39 -1.78
N ILE A 64 -3.53 14.26 -2.50
CA ILE A 64 -4.96 14.47 -2.28
C ILE A 64 -5.76 13.23 -2.64
N ILE A 65 -5.48 12.62 -3.79
CA ILE A 65 -6.18 11.41 -4.26
C ILE A 65 -6.00 10.27 -3.25
N GLU A 66 -4.78 10.06 -2.75
CA GLU A 66 -4.50 9.00 -1.78
C GLU A 66 -5.19 9.23 -0.42
N ILE A 67 -5.16 10.46 0.11
CA ILE A 67 -5.86 10.80 1.36
C ILE A 67 -7.36 10.55 1.22
N VAL A 68 -7.95 10.97 0.09
CA VAL A 68 -9.38 10.73 -0.20
C VAL A 68 -9.67 9.23 -0.25
N LEU A 69 -8.81 8.43 -0.89
CA LEU A 69 -8.98 6.97 -1.00
C LEU A 69 -8.90 6.29 0.37
N ILE A 70 -7.97 6.70 1.23
CA ILE A 70 -7.81 6.17 2.59
C ILE A 70 -9.04 6.50 3.44
N ILE A 71 -9.52 7.75 3.39
CA ILE A 71 -10.71 8.18 4.13
C ILE A 71 -11.94 7.42 3.63
N LEU A 72 -12.10 7.26 2.31
CA LEU A 72 -13.21 6.51 1.72
C LEU A 72 -13.19 5.03 2.17
N THR A 73 -12.01 4.41 2.18
CA THR A 73 -11.84 3.03 2.64
C THR A 73 -12.17 2.89 4.14
N LEU A 74 -11.73 3.85 4.96
CA LEU A 74 -12.06 3.90 6.39
C LEU A 74 -13.57 4.06 6.65
N ILE A 75 -14.25 4.91 5.88
CA ILE A 75 -15.71 5.09 5.98
C ILE A 75 -16.43 3.80 5.60
N LEU A 76 -16.05 3.17 4.48
CA LEU A 76 -16.63 1.91 4.04
C LEU A 76 -16.40 0.78 5.05
N TYR A 77 -15.22 0.72 5.66
CA TYR A 77 -14.90 -0.31 6.66
C TYR A 77 -15.62 -0.11 7.99
N LYS A 78 -16.00 1.13 8.33
CA LYS A 78 -16.75 1.46 9.56
C LYS A 78 -18.27 1.40 9.37
N GLY A 79 -18.74 1.37 8.12
CA GLY A 79 -20.15 1.25 7.75
C GLY A 79 -20.65 -0.19 7.57
N CYS A 80 -19.77 -1.19 7.66
CA CYS A 80 -20.10 -2.63 7.79
C CYS A 80 -19.98 -3.06 9.26
#